data_AF-A0A1F3NH37-F1
#
_entry.id   AF-A0A1F3NH37-F1
#
_cell.length_a   1.000
_cell.length_b   1.000
_cell.length_c   1.000
_cell.angle_alpha   90.00
_cell.angle_beta   90.00
_cell.angle_gamma   90.00
#
_symmetry.space_group_name_H-M   'P 1'
#
loop_
_entity.id
_entity.type
_entity.pdbx_description
1 polymer ?
#
loop_
_entity_poly.entity_id
_entity_poly.type
_entity_poly.pdbx_seq_one_letter_code
_entity_poly.pdbx_strand_id
1 'polypeptide(L)'
;MANRTTAAEVLAIMDNCSVSSDDITTHYITAANALVTSILGDDTDIGSTLLEEIERWLTAHLIAVSRWRSTQTEKVGEVSVKYTGFFGKMLESTPYGQMVLTLDTTGKMARSGKGRASIYGVKSFD
;
A
#
# COMPACT_ATOMS: atom_id res chain seq x y z
N MET A 1 5.29 2.24 -18.84
CA MET A 1 5.92 1.07 -18.16
C MET A 1 4.87 -0.02 -18.07
N ALA A 2 5.25 -1.30 -18.19
CA ALA A 2 4.30 -2.39 -18.11
C ALA A 2 3.91 -2.66 -16.65
N ASN A 3 2.63 -2.95 -16.42
CA ASN A 3 2.13 -3.42 -15.13
C ASN A 3 2.69 -4.82 -14.85
N ARG A 4 3.08 -5.09 -13.60
CA ARG A 4 3.63 -6.38 -13.17
C ARG A 4 2.53 -7.36 -12.77
N THR A 5 1.39 -6.84 -12.27
CA THR A 5 0.24 -7.64 -11.84
C THR A 5 -1.03 -7.31 -12.65
N THR A 6 -2.07 -8.12 -12.45
CA THR A 6 -3.38 -8.00 -13.10
C THR A 6 -4.51 -7.72 -12.10
N ALA A 7 -5.63 -7.18 -12.59
CA ALA A 7 -6.79 -6.95 -11.73
C ALA A 7 -7.36 -8.24 -11.13
N ALA A 8 -7.28 -9.37 -11.85
CA ALA A 8 -7.74 -10.67 -11.36
C ALA A 8 -6.94 -11.14 -10.13
N GLU A 9 -5.61 -10.99 -10.17
CA GLU A 9 -4.72 -11.36 -9.06
C GLU A 9 -4.94 -10.47 -7.83
N VAL A 10 -5.22 -9.18 -8.04
CA VAL A 10 -5.55 -8.25 -6.96
C VAL A 10 -6.90 -8.61 -6.34
N LEU A 11 -7.91 -8.91 -7.16
CA LEU A 11 -9.23 -9.33 -6.66
C LEU A 11 -9.16 -10.66 -5.90
N ALA A 12 -8.28 -11.58 -6.30
CA ALA A 12 -8.11 -12.87 -5.64
C ALA A 12 -7.65 -12.76 -4.18
N ILE A 13 -6.95 -11.66 -3.81
CA ILE A 13 -6.50 -11.42 -2.43
C ILE A 13 -7.44 -10.51 -1.62
N MET A 14 -8.48 -9.95 -2.25
CA MET A 14 -9.40 -9.02 -1.61
C MET A 14 -10.75 -9.67 -1.34
N ASP A 15 -11.18 -9.67 -0.07
CA ASP A 15 -12.46 -10.27 0.31
C ASP A 15 -13.65 -9.47 -0.23
N ASN A 16 -14.47 -10.13 -1.06
CA ASN A 16 -15.73 -9.62 -1.63
C ASN A 16 -15.62 -8.26 -2.36
N CYS A 17 -14.43 -7.90 -2.85
CA CYS A 17 -14.21 -6.62 -3.50
C CYS A 17 -15.04 -6.50 -4.79
N SER A 18 -15.91 -5.50 -4.87
CA SER A 18 -16.80 -5.28 -6.04
C SER A 18 -16.32 -4.16 -6.97
N VAL A 19 -15.04 -3.75 -6.89
CA VAL A 19 -14.48 -2.72 -7.78
C VAL A 19 -14.28 -3.34 -9.17
N SER A 20 -14.64 -2.60 -10.23
CA SER A 20 -14.50 -3.08 -11.61
C SER A 20 -13.04 -3.34 -11.97
N SER A 21 -12.79 -4.40 -12.74
CA SER A 21 -11.44 -4.76 -13.20
C SER A 21 -10.77 -3.63 -14.01
N ASP A 22 -11.56 -2.85 -14.74
CA ASP A 22 -11.08 -1.70 -15.51
C ASP A 22 -10.59 -0.58 -14.57
N ASP A 23 -11.36 -0.23 -13.54
CA ASP A 23 -10.96 0.78 -12.56
C ASP A 23 -9.69 0.35 -11.80
N ILE A 24 -9.60 -0.95 -11.44
CA ILE A 24 -8.42 -1.53 -10.78
C ILE A 24 -7.19 -1.35 -11.67
N THR A 25 -7.29 -1.71 -12.95
CA THR A 25 -6.17 -1.65 -13.87
C THR A 25 -5.75 -0.20 -14.18
N THR A 26 -6.72 0.64 -14.53
CA THR A 26 -6.46 2.01 -14.99
C THR A 26 -5.98 2.92 -13.87
N HIS A 27 -6.55 2.82 -12.67
CA HIS A 27 -6.28 3.78 -11.59
C HIS A 27 -5.37 3.22 -10.50
N TYR A 28 -5.59 1.98 -10.09
CA TYR A 28 -4.91 1.44 -8.91
C TYR A 28 -3.59 0.76 -9.24
N ILE A 29 -3.59 -0.17 -10.21
CA ILE A 29 -2.37 -0.87 -10.64
C ILE A 29 -1.38 0.13 -11.24
N THR A 30 -1.87 1.06 -12.08
CA THR A 30 -1.01 2.10 -12.67
C THR A 30 -0.34 2.98 -11.59
N ALA A 31 -1.08 3.39 -10.56
CA ALA A 31 -0.53 4.17 -9.46
C ALA A 31 0.46 3.36 -8.60
N ALA A 32 0.12 2.10 -8.30
CA ALA A 32 0.99 1.18 -7.57
C ALA A 32 2.31 0.93 -8.33
N ASN A 33 2.23 0.67 -9.64
CA ASN A 33 3.39 0.46 -10.51
C ASN A 33 4.31 1.68 -10.52
N ALA A 34 3.76 2.90 -10.61
CA ALA A 34 4.53 4.12 -10.57
C ALA A 34 5.26 4.29 -9.23
N LEU A 35 4.58 4.02 -8.10
CA LEU A 35 5.17 4.14 -6.78
C LEU A 35 6.27 3.09 -6.53
N VAL A 36 5.98 1.82 -6.84
CA VAL A 36 6.95 0.71 -6.72
C VAL A 36 8.18 0.98 -7.58
N THR A 37 7.98 1.38 -8.84
CA THR A 37 9.10 1.66 -9.73
C THR A 37 9.91 2.87 -9.25
N SER A 38 9.26 3.91 -8.73
CA SER A 38 9.96 5.08 -8.21
C SER A 38 10.79 4.80 -6.95
N ILE A 39 10.38 3.84 -6.11
CA ILE A 39 11.03 3.57 -4.81
C ILE A 39 12.02 2.42 -4.91
N LEU A 40 11.63 1.36 -5.63
CA LEU A 40 12.32 0.08 -5.67
C LEU A 40 12.87 -0.26 -7.07
N GLY A 41 12.60 0.54 -8.10
CA GLY A 41 12.96 0.21 -9.48
C GLY A 41 14.46 0.08 -9.74
N ASP A 42 15.28 0.83 -9.00
CA ASP A 42 16.75 0.77 -9.09
C ASP A 42 17.36 -0.19 -8.05
N ASP A 43 16.53 -0.89 -7.29
CA ASP A 43 16.99 -1.80 -6.24
C ASP A 43 17.31 -3.18 -6.83
N THR A 44 18.58 -3.58 -6.73
CA THR A 44 19.05 -4.87 -7.24
C THR A 44 18.85 -6.02 -6.26
N ASP A 45 18.58 -5.72 -5.00
CA ASP A 45 18.42 -6.72 -3.94
C ASP A 45 17.02 -7.33 -3.94
N ILE A 46 16.06 -6.65 -4.59
CA ILE A 46 14.69 -7.10 -4.73
C ILE A 46 14.44 -7.74 -6.10
N GLY A 47 14.09 -9.03 -6.08
CA GLY A 47 13.77 -9.78 -7.29
C GLY A 47 12.46 -9.30 -7.94
N SER A 48 12.31 -9.56 -9.24
CA SER A 48 11.10 -9.24 -10.01
C SER A 48 9.83 -9.85 -9.41
N THR A 49 9.92 -11.05 -8.84
CA THR A 49 8.80 -11.72 -8.14
C THR A 49 8.33 -10.92 -6.93
N LEU A 50 9.25 -10.38 -6.12
CA LEU A 50 8.87 -9.57 -4.96
C LEU A 50 8.31 -8.21 -5.39
N LEU A 51 8.85 -7.61 -6.46
CA LEU A 51 8.30 -6.37 -7.02
C LEU A 51 6.86 -6.54 -7.51
N GLU A 52 6.55 -7.68 -8.13
CA GLU A 52 5.21 -8.03 -8.56
C GLU A 52 4.26 -8.21 -7.36
N GLU A 53 4.66 -8.99 -6.36
CA GLU A 53 3.87 -9.17 -5.14
C GLU A 53 3.62 -7.83 -4.45
N ILE A 54 4.66 -7.00 -4.28
CA ILE A 54 4.52 -5.67 -3.67
C ILE A 54 3.54 -4.81 -4.46
N GLU A 55 3.60 -4.80 -5.79
CA GLU A 55 2.66 -4.06 -6.64
C GLU A 55 1.21 -4.55 -6.43
N ARG A 56 1.00 -5.86 -6.32
CA ARG A 56 -0.30 -6.48 -6.06
C ARG A 56 -0.87 -6.11 -4.70
N TRP A 57 -0.10 -6.29 -3.63
CA TRP A 57 -0.50 -5.95 -2.27
C TRP A 57 -0.68 -4.44 -2.06
N LEU A 58 0.14 -3.62 -2.72
CA LEU A 58 0.00 -2.17 -2.71
C LEU A 58 -1.27 -1.73 -3.43
N THR A 59 -1.60 -2.35 -4.57
CA THR A 59 -2.86 -2.09 -5.29
C THR A 59 -4.06 -2.37 -4.37
N ALA A 60 -4.07 -3.54 -3.71
CA ALA A 60 -5.11 -3.89 -2.75
C ALA A 60 -5.19 -2.91 -1.58
N HIS A 61 -4.05 -2.45 -1.06
CA HIS A 61 -4.00 -1.42 -0.03
C HIS A 61 -4.66 -0.12 -0.50
N LEU A 62 -4.31 0.38 -1.69
CA LEU A 62 -4.87 1.61 -2.25
C LEU A 62 -6.39 1.52 -2.43
N ILE A 63 -6.90 0.37 -2.87
CA ILE A 63 -8.34 0.13 -2.98
C ILE A 63 -8.99 0.14 -1.60
N ALA A 64 -8.41 -0.58 -0.63
CA ALA A 64 -8.95 -0.72 0.72
C ALA A 64 -9.02 0.61 1.49
N VAL A 65 -8.06 1.52 1.31
CA VAL A 65 -8.08 2.84 1.98
C VAL A 65 -9.01 3.85 1.31
N SER A 66 -9.37 3.64 0.04
CA SER A 66 -10.13 4.61 -0.76
C SER A 66 -11.58 4.20 -0.99
N ARG A 67 -11.80 3.08 -1.69
CA ARG A 67 -13.12 2.66 -2.20
C ARG A 67 -13.72 1.46 -1.48
N TRP A 68 -12.88 0.56 -0.96
CA TRP A 68 -13.34 -0.67 -0.31
C TRP A 68 -12.87 -0.75 1.15
N ARG A 69 -13.33 0.21 1.97
CA ARG A 69 -12.94 0.28 3.38
C ARG A 69 -13.61 -0.84 4.17
N SER A 70 -12.81 -1.75 4.72
CA SER A 70 -13.29 -2.79 5.63
C SER A 70 -13.92 -2.17 6.88
N THR A 71 -15.06 -2.70 7.29
CA THR A 71 -15.81 -2.30 8.49
C THR A 71 -15.20 -2.93 9.75
N GLN A 72 -15.00 -2.15 10.82
CA GLN A 72 -14.37 -2.60 12.08
C GLN A 72 -15.34 -3.35 12.98
N THR A 73 -16.63 -3.14 12.78
CA THR A 73 -17.70 -3.72 13.58
C THR A 73 -18.96 -3.77 12.73
N GLU A 74 -19.50 -4.96 12.51
CA GLU A 74 -20.83 -5.16 11.95
C GLU A 74 -21.75 -5.54 13.11
N LYS A 75 -22.65 -4.64 13.50
CA LYS A 75 -23.68 -4.88 14.52
C LYS A 75 -25.03 -4.88 13.81
N VAL A 76 -25.83 -5.93 13.93
CA VAL A 76 -27.17 -6.02 13.30
C VAL A 76 -28.24 -5.73 14.37
N GLY A 77 -28.97 -4.61 14.23
CA GLY A 77 -29.86 -4.02 15.26
C GLY A 77 -29.90 -2.48 15.19
N GLU A 78 -29.78 -1.75 16.30
CA GLU A 78 -29.31 -0.34 16.31
C GLU A 78 -27.91 -0.27 15.65
N VAL A 79 -27.88 -0.22 14.32
CA VAL A 79 -26.66 -0.47 13.54
C VAL A 79 -25.80 0.80 13.48
N SER A 80 -24.67 0.79 14.19
CA SER A 80 -23.57 1.72 13.93
C SER A 80 -22.51 1.06 13.06
N VAL A 81 -22.21 1.66 11.91
CA VAL A 81 -21.08 1.25 11.06
C VAL A 81 -19.85 2.05 11.47
N LYS A 82 -18.81 1.39 12.01
CA LYS A 82 -17.51 2.02 12.27
C LYS A 82 -16.52 1.52 11.22
N TYR A 83 -16.07 2.40 10.35
CA TYR A 83 -15.05 2.08 9.35
C TYR A 83 -13.68 1.87 10.02
N THR A 84 -12.93 0.84 9.61
CA THR A 84 -11.51 0.71 10.00
C THR A 84 -10.64 1.69 9.23
N GLY A 85 -9.55 2.11 9.89
CA GLY A 85 -8.52 2.96 9.34
C GLY A 85 -7.97 3.85 10.44
N PHE A 86 -6.85 3.48 11.02
CA PHE A 86 -6.10 4.43 11.84
C PHE A 86 -5.51 5.49 10.91
N PHE A 87 -6.12 6.67 10.88
CA PHE A 87 -5.59 7.80 10.13
C PHE A 87 -4.15 8.10 10.57
N GLY A 88 -3.28 8.44 9.61
CA GLY A 88 -1.87 8.72 9.87
C GLY A 88 -0.97 7.49 10.03
N LYS A 89 -1.49 6.27 9.84
CA LYS A 89 -0.69 5.03 9.87
C LYS A 89 -0.17 4.56 8.50
N MET A 90 -0.48 5.30 7.42
CA MET A 90 0.03 5.02 6.07
C MET A 90 -0.18 3.54 5.69
N LEU A 91 0.87 2.82 5.28
CA LEU A 91 0.82 1.40 4.92
C LEU A 91 0.37 0.50 6.10
N GLU A 92 0.55 0.91 7.35
CA GLU A 92 0.10 0.12 8.50
C GLU A 92 -1.42 0.20 8.74
N SER A 93 -2.14 1.03 7.97
CA SER A 93 -3.58 1.26 8.17
C SER A 93 -4.48 0.12 7.69
N THR A 94 -3.97 -0.80 6.85
CA THR A 94 -4.71 -1.99 6.39
C THR A 94 -3.81 -3.24 6.42
N PRO A 95 -4.39 -4.45 6.54
CA PRO A 95 -3.61 -5.69 6.46
C PRO A 95 -2.80 -5.81 5.16
N TYR A 96 -3.36 -5.32 4.04
CA TYR A 96 -2.69 -5.31 2.75
C TYR A 96 -1.42 -4.46 2.75
N GLY A 97 -1.45 -3.28 3.38
CA GLY A 97 -0.27 -2.43 3.46
C GLY A 97 0.77 -2.96 4.45
N GLN A 98 0.36 -3.67 5.51
CA GLN A 98 1.30 -4.39 6.39
C GLN A 98 2.02 -5.52 5.63
N MET A 99 1.35 -6.17 4.67
CA MET A 99 1.99 -7.16 3.80
C MET A 99 3.02 -6.51 2.88
N VAL A 100 2.75 -5.32 2.32
CA VAL A 100 3.74 -4.54 1.57
C VAL A 100 5.01 -4.30 2.39
N LEU A 101 4.85 -3.92 3.66
CA LEU A 101 5.99 -3.70 4.56
C LEU A 101 6.76 -4.98 4.89
N THR A 102 6.09 -6.13 4.89
CA THR A 102 6.69 -7.44 5.15
C THR A 102 7.46 -7.95 3.93
N LEU A 103 6.94 -7.72 2.72
CA LEU A 103 7.54 -8.13 1.46
C LEU A 103 8.72 -7.25 1.03
N ASP A 104 8.71 -5.97 1.41
CA ASP A 104 9.82 -5.05 1.18
C ASP A 104 10.98 -5.30 2.16
N THR A 105 11.90 -6.18 1.77
CA THR A 105 13.11 -6.51 2.54
C THR A 105 14.09 -5.33 2.70
N THR A 106 13.94 -4.26 1.92
CA THR A 106 14.83 -3.09 1.91
C THR A 106 14.39 -2.01 2.92
N GLY A 107 13.13 -2.09 3.36
CA GLY A 107 12.45 -1.09 4.18
C GLY A 107 12.28 0.28 3.52
N LYS A 108 12.52 0.43 2.22
CA LYS A 108 12.34 1.69 1.48
C LYS A 108 10.87 2.13 1.47
N MET A 109 9.93 1.19 1.33
CA MET A 109 8.49 1.43 1.41
C MET A 109 8.08 1.94 2.80
N ALA A 110 8.68 1.41 3.87
CA ALA A 110 8.41 1.85 5.25
C ALA A 110 8.89 3.29 5.55
N ARG A 111 9.87 3.77 4.76
CA ARG A 111 10.38 5.14 4.81
C ARG A 111 9.62 6.09 3.88
N SER A 112 8.89 5.53 2.91
CA SER A 112 8.08 6.31 1.96
C SER A 112 7.02 7.14 2.70
N GLY A 113 6.95 8.43 2.38
CA GLY A 113 6.06 9.38 3.04
C GLY A 113 6.55 9.96 4.37
N LYS A 114 7.73 9.56 4.86
CA LYS A 114 8.38 10.21 6.02
C LYS A 114 9.32 11.33 5.54
N GLY A 115 9.32 12.47 6.22
CA GLY A 115 10.28 13.53 5.97
C GLY A 115 11.72 13.08 6.24
N ARG A 116 12.68 13.53 5.43
CA ARG A 116 14.10 13.26 5.66
C ARG A 116 14.54 13.94 6.95
N ALA A 117 14.88 13.14 7.97
CA ALA A 117 15.51 13.66 9.18
C ALA A 117 16.96 14.08 8.87
N SER A 118 17.38 15.24 9.35
CA SER A 118 18.77 15.69 9.31
C SER A 118 19.23 16.07 10.71
N ILE A 119 20.47 15.71 11.04
CA ILE A 119 21.16 16.13 12.27
C ILE A 119 22.30 17.04 11.83
N TYR A 120 22.38 18.24 12.38
CA TYR A 120 23.52 19.13 12.21
C TYR A 120 24.16 19.39 13.58
N GLY A 121 25.48 19.17 13.69
CA GLY A 121 26.25 19.48 14.88
C GLY A 121 26.64 20.96 14.89
N VAL A 122 26.26 21.69 15.93
CA VAL A 122 26.73 23.07 16.16
C VAL A 122 28.00 22.99 17.03
N LYS A 123 29.09 23.62 16.58
CA LYS A 123 30.42 23.49 17.21
C LYS A 123 30.54 24.17 18.58
N SER A 124 29.74 25.18 18.85
CA SER A 124 29.65 25.85 20.16
C SER A 124 28.35 26.64 20.23
N PHE A 125 27.76 26.74 21.43
CA PHE A 125 26.70 27.67 21.74
C PHE A 125 27.31 28.74 22.65
N ASP A 126 27.14 30.02 22.30
CA ASP A 126 27.50 31.16 23.16
C ASP A 126 26.59 31.23 24.40
#